data_AF-A0A9E3NUQ9-F1
#
_entry.id   AF-A0A9E3NUQ9-F1
#
_cell.length_a   1.000
_cell.length_b   1.000
_cell.length_c   1.000
_cell.angle_alpha   90.00
_cell.angle_beta   90.00
_cell.angle_gamma   90.00
#
_symmetry.space_group_name_H-M   'P 1'
#
loop_
_entity.id
_entity.type
_entity.pdbx_description
1 polymer ?
#
loop_
_entity_poly.entity_id
_entity_poly.type
_entity_poly.pdbx_seq_one_letter_code
_entity_poly.pdbx_strand_id
1 'polypeptide(L)'
;MVLLRLLMGRCHRATGIRGAMKFQIGNRFVMTRDFREFARAWELASASRVDFEMTKRSLAGAFAVIALGVAARPAAACINGVELEIMRFHATPTGQIVLAEKDLEEGRNASAALRVREQLPAIRSLDARAAPPLARRALRIYALAIVRSEGKEGKTDSASGWTPWANHEWALETLRELDAAKPNTPTVQADLAEAQIALSRTRGDGVRALEDLDRRDLLGSSHAYRALARARKVAGDDDGHVAALRRCVMMSGDRRRCVPAAPSAPAPRRT
;
A
#
# COMPACT_ATOMS: atom_id res chain seq x y z
N MET A 1 22.96 5.83 -7.42
CA MET A 1 21.62 6.09 -6.86
C MET A 1 21.36 7.59 -6.97
N VAL A 2 20.49 8.04 -7.88
CA VAL A 2 20.23 9.48 -8.08
C VAL A 2 19.01 9.85 -7.24
N LEU A 3 19.20 10.73 -6.25
CA LEU A 3 18.14 11.21 -5.38
C LEU A 3 17.42 12.38 -6.07
N LEU A 4 16.18 12.18 -6.51
CA LEU A 4 15.37 13.23 -7.12
C LEU A 4 14.63 14.01 -6.01
N ARG A 5 15.02 15.27 -5.77
CA ARG A 5 14.31 16.20 -4.88
C ARG A 5 13.38 17.07 -5.71
N LEU A 6 12.07 16.89 -5.55
CA LEU A 6 11.04 17.80 -6.07
C LEU A 6 10.78 18.89 -5.04
N LEU A 7 11.30 20.10 -5.29
CA LEU A 7 10.96 21.30 -4.52
C LEU A 7 9.83 22.04 -5.23
N MET A 8 8.60 21.91 -4.75
CA MET A 8 7.48 22.77 -5.16
C MET A 8 7.37 23.94 -4.19
N GLY A 9 7.96 25.08 -4.54
CA GLY A 9 7.71 26.35 -3.86
C GLY A 9 6.38 26.94 -4.32
N ARG A 10 5.42 27.11 -3.41
CA ARG A 10 4.18 27.85 -3.67
C ARG A 10 4.44 29.35 -3.47
N CYS A 11 4.58 30.10 -4.57
CA CYS A 11 4.33 31.55 -4.59
C CYS A 11 2.94 31.79 -5.18
N HIS A 12 2.09 32.54 -4.47
CA HIS A 12 0.75 32.89 -4.94
C HIS A 12 0.68 34.37 -5.35
N ARG A 13 -0.01 34.60 -6.48
CA ARG A 13 -0.46 35.86 -7.11
C ARG A 13 0.65 36.71 -7.79
N ALA A 14 0.48 37.27 -8.97
CA ALA A 14 -0.64 37.36 -9.92
C ALA A 14 -0.05 37.61 -11.34
N THR A 15 -0.89 37.52 -12.37
CA THR A 15 -0.63 37.75 -13.81
C THR A 15 -0.09 36.57 -14.62
N GLY A 16 -0.74 36.33 -15.76
CA GLY A 16 -0.58 35.17 -16.61
C GLY A 16 0.79 35.11 -17.27
N ILE A 17 1.60 34.14 -16.84
CA ILE A 17 2.85 33.76 -17.50
C ILE A 17 2.92 32.24 -17.51
N ARG A 18 3.15 31.67 -18.70
CA ARG A 18 3.41 30.24 -18.91
C ARG A 18 4.56 29.80 -18.00
N GLY A 19 4.26 28.98 -16.98
CA GLY A 19 5.23 28.55 -15.98
C GLY A 19 6.30 27.64 -16.59
N ALA A 20 7.56 28.07 -16.54
CA ALA A 20 8.70 27.19 -16.80
C ALA A 20 8.94 26.31 -15.57
N MET A 21 9.06 25.01 -15.77
CA MET A 21 9.42 24.06 -14.72
C MET A 21 10.95 23.91 -14.68
N LYS A 22 11.54 24.07 -13.49
CA LYS A 22 12.98 23.81 -13.25
C LYS A 22 13.16 22.40 -12.72
N PHE A 23 14.02 21.62 -13.36
CA PHE A 23 14.42 20.30 -12.88
C PHE A 23 15.93 20.26 -12.69
N GLN A 24 16.36 19.54 -11.64
CA GLN A 24 17.76 19.31 -11.34
C GLN A 24 18.08 17.83 -11.55
N ILE A 25 18.99 17.55 -12.48
CA ILE A 25 19.49 16.20 -12.76
C ILE A 25 21.01 16.23 -12.48
N GLY A 26 21.42 15.65 -11.36
CA GLY A 26 22.79 15.80 -10.86
C GLY A 26 23.13 17.25 -10.48
N ASN A 27 24.28 17.76 -10.95
CA ASN A 27 24.73 19.14 -10.72
C ASN A 27 24.35 20.13 -11.83
N ARG A 28 23.52 19.73 -12.81
CA ARG A 28 23.06 20.62 -13.89
C ARG A 28 21.58 20.93 -13.75
N PHE A 29 21.24 22.20 -13.96
CA PHE A 29 19.86 22.67 -14.09
C PHE A 29 19.48 22.70 -15.56
N VAL A 30 18.33 22.11 -15.89
CA VAL A 30 17.75 22.16 -17.23
C VAL A 30 16.39 22.85 -17.14
N MET A 31 16.18 23.90 -17.92
CA MET A 31 14.88 24.54 -18.09
C MET A 31 14.32 24.14 -19.46
N THR A 32 13.14 23.52 -19.49
CA THR A 32 12.43 23.24 -20.73
C THR A 32 11.06 23.92 -20.70
N ARG A 33 10.61 24.40 -21.86
CA ARG A 33 9.32 25.10 -22.03
C ARG A 33 8.22 24.18 -22.58
N ASP A 34 8.57 22.97 -23.00
CA ASP A 34 7.65 22.03 -23.65
C ASP A 34 7.80 20.62 -23.07
N PHE A 35 6.66 20.02 -22.70
CA PHE A 35 6.58 18.67 -22.14
C PHE A 35 6.92 17.60 -23.19
N ARG A 36 6.77 17.90 -24.49
CA ARG A 36 7.13 16.96 -25.57
C ARG A 36 8.65 16.82 -25.74
N GLU A 37 9.41 17.87 -25.47
CA GLU A 37 10.89 17.80 -25.45
C GLU A 37 11.39 16.99 -24.25
N PHE A 38 10.69 17.07 -23.11
CA PHE A 38 10.99 16.25 -21.94
C PHE A 38 10.81 14.75 -22.23
N ALA A 39 9.72 14.35 -22.89
CA ALA A 39 9.48 12.95 -23.26
C ALA A 39 10.59 12.38 -24.15
N ARG A 40 11.08 13.17 -25.12
CA ARG A 40 12.20 12.76 -26.00
C ARG A 40 13.55 12.69 -25.25
N ALA A 41 13.82 13.62 -24.35
CA ALA A 41 15.04 13.59 -23.53
C ALA A 41 15.03 12.40 -22.55
N TRP A 42 13.85 12.01 -22.06
CA TRP A 42 13.68 10.84 -21.19
C TRP A 42 13.89 9.51 -21.95
N GLU A 43 13.36 9.38 -23.17
CA GLU A 43 13.61 8.20 -24.01
C GLU A 43 15.11 8.01 -24.29
N LEU A 44 15.83 9.09 -24.63
CA LEU A 44 17.29 9.04 -24.85
C LEU A 44 18.09 8.70 -23.59
N ALA A 45 17.65 9.16 -22.41
CA ALA A 45 18.30 8.83 -21.14
C ALA A 45 18.05 7.37 -20.70
N SER A 46 16.90 6.79 -21.07
CA SER A 46 16.50 5.43 -20.68
C SER A 46 17.16 4.31 -21.50
N ALA A 47 17.69 4.63 -22.69
CA ALA A 47 18.35 3.67 -23.59
C ALA A 47 19.79 3.28 -23.18
N SER A 48 20.28 3.75 -22.02
CA SER A 48 21.66 3.48 -21.55
C SER A 48 21.76 2.53 -20.34
N ARG A 49 20.74 1.71 -20.06
CA ARG A 49 20.89 0.61 -19.09
C ARG A 49 21.67 -0.54 -19.73
N VAL A 50 22.97 -0.46 -19.55
CA VAL A 50 23.96 -1.52 -19.79
C VAL A 50 23.61 -2.74 -18.95
N ASP A 51 23.53 -3.90 -19.61
CA ASP A 51 23.48 -5.23 -19.00
C ASP A 51 24.68 -5.42 -18.06
N PHE A 52 24.41 -5.70 -16.79
CA PHE A 52 25.45 -6.04 -15.82
C PHE A 52 25.39 -7.54 -15.56
N GLU A 53 26.09 -8.31 -16.39
CA GLU A 53 26.44 -9.70 -16.09
C GLU A 53 27.33 -9.76 -14.83
N MET A 54 26.87 -10.51 -13.83
CA MET A 54 27.63 -10.80 -12.61
C MET A 54 28.64 -11.92 -12.88
N THR A 55 29.82 -11.54 -13.37
CA THR A 55 30.95 -12.45 -13.49
C THR A 55 31.64 -12.57 -12.12
N LYS A 56 31.41 -13.71 -11.46
CA LYS A 56 32.17 -14.15 -10.28
C LYS A 56 33.65 -14.30 -10.64
N ARG A 57 34.52 -13.48 -10.05
CA ARG A 57 35.94 -13.80 -9.90
C ARG A 57 36.41 -13.46 -8.49
N SER A 58 36.71 -14.53 -7.77
CA SER A 58 37.58 -14.55 -6.61
C SER A 58 38.89 -13.83 -6.93
N LEU A 59 39.36 -12.97 -6.03
CA LEU A 59 40.78 -12.64 -5.90
C LEU A 59 41.06 -12.27 -4.45
N ALA A 60 41.80 -13.15 -3.79
CA ALA A 60 42.58 -12.86 -2.61
C ALA A 60 43.60 -11.77 -2.96
N GLY A 61 43.78 -10.80 -2.05
CA GLY A 61 44.73 -9.71 -2.23
C GLY A 61 44.96 -9.01 -0.91
N ALA A 62 45.93 -9.50 -0.15
CA ALA A 62 46.49 -8.83 1.01
C ALA A 62 47.28 -7.60 0.54
N PHE A 63 46.90 -6.42 1.02
CA PHE A 63 47.76 -5.24 1.01
C PHE A 63 47.77 -4.63 2.40
N ALA A 64 48.87 -4.90 3.11
CA ALA A 64 49.27 -4.16 4.29
C ALA A 64 50.05 -2.92 3.82
N VAL A 65 49.50 -1.74 4.03
CA VAL A 65 50.24 -0.47 3.96
C VAL A 65 50.02 0.24 5.28
N ILE A 66 51.07 0.21 6.11
CA ILE A 66 51.19 0.99 7.34
C ILE A 66 51.53 2.42 6.92
N ALA A 67 50.54 3.30 6.91
CA ALA A 67 50.74 4.74 6.81
C ALA A 67 50.66 5.35 8.22
N LEU A 68 51.83 5.70 8.77
CA LEU A 68 51.96 6.57 9.94
C LEU A 68 51.55 8.00 9.54
N GLY A 69 50.25 8.27 9.56
CA GLY A 69 49.68 9.60 9.39
C GLY A 69 49.59 10.32 10.73
N VAL A 70 50.29 11.45 10.82
CA VAL A 70 50.23 12.40 11.94
C VAL A 70 48.78 12.77 12.23
N ALA A 71 48.33 12.49 13.46
CA ALA A 71 46.99 12.79 13.93
C ALA A 71 46.81 14.32 14.07
N ALA A 72 46.37 14.97 12.99
CA ALA A 72 45.75 16.27 13.09
C ALA A 72 44.46 16.10 13.91
N ARG A 73 44.48 16.54 15.17
CA ARG A 73 43.27 16.64 16.00
C ARG A 73 42.37 17.67 15.33
N PRO A 74 41.19 17.30 14.79
CA PRO A 74 40.25 18.31 14.34
C PRO A 74 39.87 19.13 15.57
N ALA A 75 40.11 20.44 15.50
CA ALA A 75 39.55 21.39 16.45
C ALA A 75 38.03 21.33 16.29
N ALA A 76 37.37 20.55 17.14
CA ALA A 76 35.93 20.51 17.31
C ALA A 76 35.49 21.81 18.00
N ALA A 77 35.61 22.93 17.29
CA ALA A 77 35.05 24.20 17.69
C ALA A 77 33.65 24.32 17.10
N CYS A 78 32.65 24.24 17.97
CA CYS A 78 31.27 24.64 17.73
C CYS A 78 30.51 23.83 16.67
N ILE A 79 30.48 22.49 16.82
CA ILE A 79 29.23 21.81 16.50
C ILE A 79 28.22 22.27 17.55
N ASN A 80 27.32 23.16 17.14
CA ASN A 80 26.03 23.32 17.80
C ASN A 80 25.34 21.96 17.66
N GLY A 81 25.69 21.04 18.55
CA GLY A 81 25.04 19.76 18.69
C GLY A 81 23.63 20.07 19.16
N VAL A 82 22.74 20.28 18.20
CA VAL A 82 21.32 20.19 18.47
C VAL A 82 21.13 18.73 18.82
N GLU A 83 21.10 18.45 20.12
CA GLU A 83 20.53 17.21 20.61
C GLU A 83 19.10 17.24 20.09
N LEU A 84 18.89 16.55 18.96
CA LEU A 84 17.58 16.11 18.57
C LEU A 84 17.20 15.16 19.70
N GLU A 85 16.65 15.73 20.78
CA GLU A 85 15.75 14.99 21.63
C GLU A 85 14.77 14.40 20.64
N ILE A 86 14.97 13.11 20.36
CA ILE A 86 14.07 12.34 19.54
C ILE A 86 12.85 12.29 20.43
N MET A 87 12.03 13.34 20.36
CA MET A 87 10.71 13.36 20.95
C MET A 87 10.13 12.08 20.41
N ARG A 88 9.99 11.11 21.31
CA ARG A 88 9.23 9.90 21.04
C ARG A 88 7.84 10.46 20.84
N PHE A 89 7.55 10.85 19.60
CA PHE A 89 6.23 11.25 19.19
C PHE A 89 5.42 10.00 19.40
N HIS A 90 4.80 9.91 20.58
CA HIS A 90 3.75 8.95 20.84
C HIS A 90 2.77 9.19 19.72
N ALA A 91 2.78 8.27 18.76
CA ALA A 91 2.03 8.46 17.54
C ALA A 91 0.58 8.66 17.96
N THR A 92 0.04 9.81 17.59
CA THR A 92 -1.35 10.16 17.92
C THR A 92 -2.27 9.04 17.42
N PRO A 93 -3.46 8.83 18.02
CA PRO A 93 -4.39 7.83 17.53
C PRO A 93 -4.65 7.95 16.02
N THR A 94 -4.76 9.18 15.51
CA THR A 94 -4.85 9.46 14.07
C THR A 94 -3.63 8.96 13.31
N GLY A 95 -2.41 9.23 13.79
CA GLY A 95 -1.17 8.74 13.18
C GLY A 95 -1.11 7.22 13.11
N GLN A 96 -1.56 6.53 14.16
CA GLN A 96 -1.61 5.06 14.19
C GLN A 96 -2.64 4.48 13.21
N ILE A 97 -3.81 5.10 13.06
CA ILE A 97 -4.79 4.69 12.05
C ILE A 97 -4.27 4.91 10.62
N VAL A 98 -3.50 5.98 10.38
CA VAL A 98 -2.84 6.19 9.08
C VAL A 98 -1.79 5.11 8.80
N LEU A 99 -1.01 4.70 9.82
CA LEU A 99 -0.08 3.58 9.69
C LEU A 99 -0.79 2.25 9.44
N ALA A 100 -1.95 2.02 10.08
CA ALA A 100 -2.77 0.83 9.84
C ALA A 100 -3.32 0.77 8.41
N GLU A 101 -3.76 1.91 7.86
CA GLU A 101 -4.21 2.01 6.47
C GLU A 101 -3.05 1.71 5.50
N LYS A 102 -1.87 2.26 5.77
CA LYS A 102 -0.66 1.95 5.01
C LYS A 102 -0.32 0.46 5.04
N ASP A 103 -0.37 -0.16 6.22
CA ASP A 103 -0.17 -1.61 6.37
C ASP A 103 -1.19 -2.40 5.54
N LEU A 104 -2.46 -1.98 5.52
CA LEU A 104 -3.53 -2.60 4.74
C LEU A 104 -3.26 -2.50 3.23
N GLU A 105 -2.84 -1.33 2.74
CA GLU A 105 -2.51 -1.11 1.32
C GLU A 105 -1.32 -1.95 0.86
N GLU A 106 -0.35 -2.16 1.76
CA GLU A 106 0.82 -3.00 1.52
C GLU A 106 0.55 -4.50 1.71
N GLY A 107 -0.70 -4.88 2.02
CA GLY A 107 -1.13 -6.26 2.21
C GLY A 107 -0.70 -6.88 3.55
N ARG A 108 -0.18 -6.07 4.48
CA ARG A 108 0.14 -6.48 5.86
C ARG A 108 -1.12 -6.48 6.73
N ASN A 109 -2.11 -7.26 6.32
CA ASN A 109 -3.46 -7.26 6.89
C ASN A 109 -3.46 -7.52 8.41
N ALA A 110 -2.66 -8.48 8.88
CA ALA A 110 -2.57 -8.78 10.31
C ALA A 110 -2.01 -7.60 11.13
N SER A 111 -1.02 -6.88 10.60
CA SER A 111 -0.45 -5.70 11.23
C SER A 111 -1.44 -4.54 11.25
N ALA A 112 -2.16 -4.32 10.14
CA ALA A 112 -3.23 -3.32 10.06
C ALA A 112 -4.31 -3.59 11.11
N ALA A 113 -4.75 -4.84 11.22
CA ALA A 113 -5.77 -5.25 12.18
C ALA A 113 -5.32 -5.04 13.63
N LEU A 114 -4.09 -5.45 13.96
CA LEU A 114 -3.51 -5.28 15.28
C LEU A 114 -3.43 -3.80 15.68
N ARG A 115 -2.92 -2.94 14.79
CA ARG A 115 -2.83 -1.50 15.06
C ARG A 115 -4.19 -0.87 15.34
N VAL A 116 -5.23 -1.24 14.58
CA VAL A 116 -6.57 -0.72 14.85
C VAL A 116 -7.06 -1.17 16.23
N ARG A 117 -6.89 -2.44 16.60
CA ARG A 117 -7.30 -2.96 17.91
C ARG A 117 -6.53 -2.30 19.07
N GLU A 118 -5.25 -2.02 18.91
CA GLU A 118 -4.45 -1.33 19.93
C GLU A 118 -4.96 0.10 20.17
N GLN A 119 -5.42 0.79 19.13
CA GLN A 119 -5.97 2.15 19.27
C GLN A 119 -7.44 2.16 19.71
N LEU A 120 -8.21 1.15 19.31
CA LEU A 120 -9.64 1.02 19.56
C LEU A 120 -9.94 -0.41 20.03
N PRO A 121 -9.66 -0.75 21.31
CA PRO A 121 -9.83 -2.11 21.82
C PRO A 121 -11.26 -2.65 21.70
N ALA A 122 -12.24 -1.75 21.74
CA ALA A 122 -13.66 -2.03 21.59
C ALA A 122 -14.17 -1.83 20.14
N ILE A 123 -13.29 -1.87 19.13
CA ILE A 123 -13.66 -1.61 17.72
C ILE A 123 -14.87 -2.43 17.24
N ARG A 124 -15.00 -3.68 17.69
CA ARG A 124 -16.07 -4.60 17.29
C ARG A 124 -17.45 -4.25 17.82
N SER A 125 -17.52 -3.49 18.92
CA SER A 125 -18.78 -3.07 19.54
C SER A 125 -19.19 -1.65 19.12
N LEU A 126 -18.44 -1.01 18.22
CA LEU A 126 -18.81 0.31 17.71
C LEU A 126 -19.89 0.15 16.64
N ASP A 127 -20.95 0.94 16.74
CA ASP A 127 -21.94 1.12 15.68
C ASP A 127 -21.30 1.91 14.53
N ALA A 128 -21.22 1.30 13.34
CA ALA A 128 -20.54 1.92 12.21
C ALA A 128 -21.28 3.15 11.65
N ARG A 129 -22.58 3.29 11.89
CA ARG A 129 -23.39 4.44 11.46
C ARG A 129 -23.20 5.62 12.41
N ALA A 130 -23.17 5.36 13.71
CA ALA A 130 -23.03 6.40 14.74
C ALA A 130 -21.57 6.77 15.07
N ALA A 131 -20.60 5.95 14.68
CA ALA A 131 -19.20 6.17 15.01
C ALA A 131 -18.64 7.50 14.46
N PRO A 132 -17.75 8.18 15.22
CA PRO A 132 -17.07 9.38 14.74
C PRO A 132 -16.20 9.07 13.50
N PRO A 133 -15.87 10.07 12.65
CA PRO A 133 -15.18 9.84 11.39
C PRO A 133 -13.89 9.00 11.48
N LEU A 134 -13.07 9.22 12.51
CA LEU A 134 -11.85 8.45 12.73
C LEU A 134 -12.16 6.97 13.06
N ALA A 135 -13.17 6.71 13.88
CA ALA A 135 -13.60 5.36 14.22
C ALA A 135 -14.23 4.65 13.03
N ARG A 136 -15.01 5.33 12.18
CA ARG A 136 -15.52 4.76 10.91
C ARG A 136 -14.39 4.38 9.96
N ARG A 137 -13.35 5.21 9.87
CA ARG A 137 -12.16 4.87 9.08
C ARG A 137 -11.46 3.64 9.65
N ALA A 138 -11.31 3.55 10.97
CA ALA A 138 -10.71 2.40 11.63
C ALA A 138 -11.54 1.12 11.44
N LEU A 139 -12.87 1.20 11.56
CA LEU A 139 -13.81 0.10 11.29
C LEU A 139 -13.62 -0.44 9.86
N ARG A 140 -13.57 0.47 8.87
CA ARG A 140 -13.32 0.10 7.47
C ARG A 140 -11.99 -0.65 7.32
N ILE A 141 -10.91 -0.11 7.87
CA ILE A 141 -9.56 -0.71 7.78
C ILE A 141 -9.56 -2.10 8.43
N TYR A 142 -10.16 -2.23 9.61
CA TYR A 142 -10.21 -3.47 10.36
C TYR A 142 -11.06 -4.53 9.64
N ALA A 143 -12.26 -4.18 9.15
CA ALA A 143 -13.10 -5.07 8.37
C ALA A 143 -12.40 -5.56 7.09
N LEU A 144 -11.75 -4.66 6.33
CA LEU A 144 -10.98 -5.05 5.14
C LEU A 144 -9.78 -5.92 5.46
N ALA A 145 -9.07 -5.65 6.57
CA ALA A 145 -7.97 -6.49 7.01
C ALA A 145 -8.42 -7.92 7.25
N ILE A 146 -9.58 -8.11 7.89
CA ILE A 146 -10.21 -9.42 8.11
C ILE A 146 -10.57 -10.09 6.79
N VAL A 147 -11.25 -9.37 5.89
CA VAL A 147 -11.63 -9.89 4.56
C VAL A 147 -10.40 -10.39 3.81
N ARG A 148 -9.36 -9.57 3.76
CA ARG A 148 -8.12 -9.85 3.00
C ARG A 148 -7.20 -10.86 3.70
N SER A 149 -7.40 -11.13 4.99
CA SER A 149 -6.70 -12.19 5.72
C SER A 149 -7.48 -13.52 5.76
N GLU A 150 -8.57 -13.63 4.99
CA GLU A 150 -9.45 -14.82 5.00
C GLU A 150 -10.05 -15.10 6.38
N GLY A 151 -10.35 -14.05 7.15
CA GLY A 151 -10.94 -14.17 8.49
C GLY A 151 -9.92 -14.48 9.58
N LYS A 152 -8.63 -14.60 9.23
CA LYS A 152 -7.55 -14.90 10.17
C LYS A 152 -7.11 -13.61 10.87
N GLU A 153 -7.34 -13.55 12.17
CA GLU A 153 -6.85 -12.47 13.02
C GLU A 153 -5.69 -12.99 13.86
N GLY A 154 -4.46 -12.68 13.45
CA GLY A 154 -3.24 -12.93 14.24
C GLY A 154 -3.12 -14.33 14.87
N LYS A 155 -2.34 -14.43 15.97
CA LYS A 155 -2.16 -15.65 16.77
C LYS A 155 -3.07 -15.69 18.02
N THR A 156 -3.82 -14.61 18.27
CA THR A 156 -4.43 -14.32 19.56
C THR A 156 -5.90 -14.74 19.69
N ASP A 157 -6.57 -15.07 18.58
CA ASP A 157 -8.03 -15.13 18.57
C ASP A 157 -8.65 -16.53 18.74
N SER A 158 -7.86 -17.58 18.93
CA SER A 158 -8.40 -18.89 19.35
C SER A 158 -9.06 -18.85 20.73
N ALA A 159 -8.74 -17.85 21.57
CA ALA A 159 -9.33 -17.69 22.90
C ALA A 159 -10.64 -16.89 22.91
N SER A 160 -10.93 -16.09 21.87
CA SER A 160 -12.06 -15.15 21.85
C SER A 160 -13.35 -15.74 21.27
N GLY A 161 -13.33 -17.01 20.85
CA GLY A 161 -14.48 -17.71 20.26
C GLY A 161 -14.80 -17.30 18.81
N TRP A 162 -13.99 -16.41 18.22
CA TRP A 162 -14.21 -15.89 16.87
C TRP A 162 -13.63 -16.83 15.81
N THR A 163 -14.52 -17.50 15.08
CA THR A 163 -14.12 -18.31 13.93
C THR A 163 -13.80 -17.42 12.72
N PRO A 164 -12.97 -17.87 11.77
CA PRO A 164 -12.74 -17.13 10.52
C PRO A 164 -14.04 -16.78 9.78
N TRP A 165 -15.03 -17.67 9.85
CA TRP A 165 -16.37 -17.42 9.30
C TRP A 165 -17.08 -16.28 10.02
N ALA A 166 -17.15 -16.30 11.36
CA ALA A 166 -17.77 -15.23 12.15
C ALA A 166 -17.09 -13.88 11.93
N ASN A 167 -15.78 -13.88 11.70
CA ASN A 167 -15.02 -12.67 11.37
C ASN A 167 -15.44 -12.08 10.01
N HIS A 168 -15.58 -12.91 8.98
CA HIS A 168 -16.06 -12.44 7.68
C HIS A 168 -17.49 -11.91 7.74
N GLU A 169 -18.38 -12.59 8.46
CA GLU A 169 -19.76 -12.14 8.65
C GLU A 169 -19.81 -10.78 9.36
N TRP A 170 -19.02 -10.59 10.42
CA TRP A 170 -18.88 -9.29 11.09
C TRP A 170 -18.33 -8.21 10.15
N ALA A 171 -17.29 -8.53 9.38
CA ALA A 171 -16.67 -7.58 8.45
C ALA A 171 -17.63 -7.17 7.32
N LEU A 172 -18.37 -8.12 6.76
CA LEU A 172 -19.40 -7.88 5.75
C LEU A 172 -20.49 -6.95 6.30
N GLU A 173 -21.00 -7.22 7.50
CA GLU A 173 -22.06 -6.40 8.09
C GLU A 173 -21.55 -4.97 8.41
N THR A 174 -20.35 -4.86 8.96
CA THR A 174 -19.71 -3.56 9.22
C THR A 174 -19.57 -2.75 7.92
N LEU A 175 -19.15 -3.37 6.82
CA LEU A 175 -19.01 -2.69 5.53
C LEU A 175 -20.35 -2.31 4.91
N ARG A 176 -21.42 -3.10 5.12
CA ARG A 176 -22.78 -2.72 4.72
C ARG A 176 -23.26 -1.50 5.49
N GLU A 177 -23.04 -1.44 6.80
CA GLU A 177 -23.41 -0.28 7.60
C GLU A 177 -22.65 0.98 7.18
N LEU A 178 -21.36 0.85 6.87
CA LEU A 178 -20.55 1.96 6.35
C LEU A 178 -21.03 2.44 4.98
N ASP A 179 -21.41 1.53 4.08
CA ASP A 179 -21.98 1.88 2.76
C ASP A 179 -23.33 2.57 2.93
N ALA A 180 -24.21 2.04 3.80
CA ALA A 180 -25.50 2.65 4.10
C ALA A 180 -25.37 4.05 4.73
N ALA A 181 -24.35 4.28 5.55
CA ALA A 181 -24.07 5.58 6.14
C ALA A 181 -23.57 6.62 5.12
N LYS A 182 -23.01 6.18 3.98
CA LYS A 182 -22.53 7.07 2.92
C LYS A 182 -22.72 6.44 1.53
N PRO A 183 -23.98 6.35 1.07
CA PRO A 183 -24.29 5.70 -0.21
C PRO A 183 -23.60 6.43 -1.37
N ASN A 184 -23.40 5.72 -2.48
CA ASN A 184 -22.75 6.23 -3.68
C ASN A 184 -21.28 6.64 -3.48
N THR A 185 -20.58 6.01 -2.53
CA THR A 185 -19.12 6.17 -2.41
C THR A 185 -18.42 4.97 -3.05
N PRO A 186 -17.85 5.08 -4.27
CA PRO A 186 -17.31 3.95 -5.01
C PRO A 186 -16.27 3.12 -4.23
N THR A 187 -15.45 3.79 -3.42
CA THR A 187 -14.46 3.11 -2.58
C THR A 187 -15.12 2.17 -1.57
N VAL A 188 -16.16 2.63 -0.86
CA VAL A 188 -16.86 1.83 0.16
C VAL A 188 -17.66 0.70 -0.50
N GLN A 189 -18.26 0.97 -1.66
CA GLN A 189 -18.95 -0.05 -2.46
C GLN A 189 -17.99 -1.15 -2.94
N ALA A 190 -16.78 -0.78 -3.38
CA ALA A 190 -15.75 -1.75 -3.77
C ALA A 190 -15.31 -2.61 -2.58
N ASP A 191 -15.13 -2.01 -1.39
CA ASP A 191 -14.76 -2.74 -0.17
C ASP A 191 -15.86 -3.72 0.27
N LEU A 192 -17.12 -3.28 0.24
CA LEU A 192 -18.28 -4.14 0.50
C LEU A 192 -18.33 -5.31 -0.48
N ALA A 193 -18.09 -5.05 -1.76
CA ALA A 193 -18.08 -6.08 -2.78
C ALA A 193 -16.91 -7.07 -2.62
N GLU A 194 -15.72 -6.61 -2.19
CA GLU A 194 -14.60 -7.48 -1.79
C GLU A 194 -15.05 -8.45 -0.67
N ALA A 195 -15.75 -7.94 0.35
CA ALA A 195 -16.27 -8.76 1.45
C ALA A 195 -17.35 -9.75 1.00
N GLN A 196 -18.27 -9.31 0.13
CA GLN A 196 -19.30 -10.17 -0.44
C GLN A 196 -18.71 -11.33 -1.25
N ILE A 197 -17.63 -11.11 -1.99
CA ILE A 197 -16.92 -12.14 -2.76
C ILE A 197 -16.26 -13.20 -1.87
N ALA A 198 -15.76 -12.79 -0.71
CA ALA A 198 -15.12 -13.69 0.25
C ALA A 198 -16.10 -14.76 0.78
N LEU A 199 -17.40 -14.47 0.80
CA LEU A 199 -18.45 -15.37 1.24
C LEU A 199 -19.20 -15.96 0.04
N SER A 200 -19.25 -17.29 -0.07
CA SER A 200 -19.89 -17.97 -1.21
C SER A 200 -21.34 -17.55 -1.45
N ARG A 201 -22.10 -17.33 -0.37
CA ARG A 201 -23.53 -16.96 -0.39
C ARG A 201 -23.83 -15.59 -1.00
N THR A 202 -22.89 -14.66 -0.94
CA THR A 202 -23.03 -13.27 -1.45
C THR A 202 -22.13 -12.98 -2.64
N ARG A 203 -21.38 -13.98 -3.13
CA ARG A 203 -20.35 -13.78 -4.15
C ARG A 203 -20.91 -13.17 -5.43
N GLY A 204 -22.07 -13.62 -5.87
CA GLY A 204 -22.72 -13.10 -7.08
C GLY A 204 -23.03 -11.59 -6.99
N ASP A 205 -23.45 -11.11 -5.83
CA ASP A 205 -23.72 -9.69 -5.60
C ASP A 205 -22.43 -8.87 -5.65
N GLY A 206 -21.38 -9.36 -4.99
CA GLY A 206 -20.08 -8.70 -4.99
C GLY A 206 -19.45 -8.64 -6.39
N VAL A 207 -19.55 -9.71 -7.18
CA VAL A 207 -19.08 -9.69 -8.58
C VAL A 207 -19.83 -8.65 -9.39
N ARG A 208 -21.17 -8.66 -9.35
CA ARG A 208 -22.00 -7.67 -10.08
C ARG A 208 -21.65 -6.23 -9.70
N ALA A 209 -21.45 -5.97 -8.40
CA ALA A 209 -21.08 -4.65 -7.90
C ALA A 209 -19.69 -4.20 -8.40
N LEU A 210 -18.67 -5.08 -8.35
CA LEU A 210 -17.34 -4.75 -8.86
C LEU A 210 -17.33 -4.53 -10.37
N GLU A 211 -18.06 -5.35 -11.13
CA GLU A 211 -18.17 -5.18 -12.59
C GLU A 211 -18.88 -3.89 -12.98
N ASP A 212 -19.90 -3.49 -12.21
CA ASP A 212 -20.57 -2.22 -12.42
C ASP A 212 -19.68 -1.01 -12.12
N LEU A 213 -18.85 -1.09 -11.07
CA LEU A 213 -17.83 -0.07 -10.78
C LEU A 213 -16.75 -0.05 -11.87
N ASP A 214 -16.31 -1.20 -12.38
CA ASP A 214 -15.32 -1.32 -13.46
C ASP A 214 -15.85 -0.72 -14.78
N ARG A 215 -17.09 -1.04 -15.18
CA ARG A 215 -17.72 -0.45 -16.39
C ARG A 215 -17.82 1.07 -16.34
N ARG A 216 -17.99 1.65 -15.15
CA ARG A 216 -18.07 3.09 -14.93
C ARG A 216 -16.71 3.75 -14.69
N ASP A 217 -15.61 2.99 -14.74
CA ASP A 217 -14.25 3.43 -14.40
C ASP A 217 -14.15 4.03 -12.98
N LEU A 218 -14.97 3.51 -12.05
CA LEU A 218 -15.02 3.92 -10.64
C LEU A 218 -14.29 2.93 -9.72
N LEU A 219 -13.75 1.84 -10.27
CA LEU A 219 -13.03 0.83 -9.50
C LEU A 219 -11.57 1.24 -9.26
N GLY A 220 -11.34 1.99 -8.20
CA GLY A 220 -10.04 2.59 -7.86
C GLY A 220 -9.07 1.73 -7.04
N SER A 221 -9.34 0.44 -6.80
CA SER A 221 -8.57 -0.42 -5.88
C SER A 221 -7.95 -1.62 -6.61
N SER A 222 -6.62 -1.77 -6.50
CA SER A 222 -5.92 -2.97 -7.01
C SER A 222 -6.38 -4.24 -6.30
N HIS A 223 -6.71 -4.16 -5.00
CA HIS A 223 -7.22 -5.29 -4.22
C HIS A 223 -8.62 -5.71 -4.68
N ALA A 224 -9.46 -4.77 -5.11
CA ALA A 224 -10.77 -5.07 -5.66
C ALA A 224 -10.66 -5.79 -7.02
N TYR A 225 -9.76 -5.34 -7.91
CA TYR A 225 -9.47 -6.10 -9.15
C TYR A 225 -8.93 -7.50 -8.86
N ARG A 226 -8.12 -7.68 -7.83
CA ARG A 226 -7.67 -9.01 -7.40
C ARG A 226 -8.84 -9.88 -6.94
N ALA A 227 -9.78 -9.33 -6.17
CA ALA A 227 -10.98 -10.04 -5.74
C ALA A 227 -11.86 -10.45 -6.94
N LEU A 228 -12.09 -9.52 -7.88
CA LEU A 228 -12.82 -9.78 -9.12
C LEU A 228 -12.15 -10.87 -9.96
N ALA A 229 -10.83 -10.79 -10.14
CA ALA A 229 -10.07 -11.80 -10.86
C ALA A 229 -10.24 -13.19 -10.24
N ARG A 230 -10.13 -13.32 -8.91
CA ARG A 230 -10.35 -14.60 -8.22
C ARG A 230 -11.77 -15.12 -8.43
N ALA A 231 -12.77 -14.25 -8.30
CA ALA A 231 -14.17 -14.63 -8.47
C ALA A 231 -14.46 -15.13 -9.90
N ARG A 232 -13.94 -14.44 -10.91
CA ARG A 232 -14.06 -14.86 -12.33
C ARG A 232 -13.39 -16.19 -12.60
N LYS A 233 -12.21 -16.44 -12.02
CA LYS A 233 -11.55 -17.75 -12.14
C LYS A 233 -12.40 -18.89 -11.56
N VAL A 234 -13.06 -18.66 -10.42
CA VAL A 234 -13.98 -19.63 -9.81
C VAL A 234 -15.22 -19.85 -10.68
N ALA A 235 -15.67 -18.84 -11.41
CA ALA A 235 -16.80 -18.93 -12.33
C ALA A 235 -16.44 -19.54 -13.71
N GLY A 236 -15.17 -19.83 -13.98
CA GLY A 236 -14.70 -20.33 -15.28
C GLY A 236 -14.50 -19.26 -16.36
N ASP A 237 -14.57 -17.98 -15.99
CA ASP A 237 -14.29 -16.84 -16.88
C ASP A 237 -12.78 -16.55 -16.89
N ASP A 238 -12.04 -17.34 -17.67
CA ASP A 238 -10.57 -17.25 -17.75
C ASP A 238 -10.09 -15.94 -18.40
N ASP A 239 -10.78 -15.46 -19.43
CA ASP A 239 -10.45 -14.20 -20.10
C ASP A 239 -10.66 -13.01 -19.17
N GLY A 240 -11.82 -12.95 -18.49
CA GLY A 240 -12.12 -11.91 -17.54
C GLY A 240 -11.23 -11.97 -16.30
N HIS A 241 -10.78 -13.16 -15.88
CA HIS A 241 -9.77 -13.33 -14.84
C HIS A 241 -8.44 -12.67 -15.25
N VAL A 242 -7.93 -12.96 -16.45
CA VAL A 242 -6.68 -12.40 -16.96
C VAL A 242 -6.77 -10.88 -17.10
N ALA A 243 -7.90 -10.38 -17.63
CA ALA A 243 -8.14 -8.94 -17.77
C ALA A 243 -8.12 -8.22 -16.41
N ALA A 244 -8.81 -8.76 -15.40
CA ALA A 244 -8.84 -8.19 -14.06
C ALA A 244 -7.45 -8.26 -13.38
N LEU A 245 -6.69 -9.34 -13.56
CA LEU A 245 -5.32 -9.42 -13.06
C LEU A 245 -4.41 -8.35 -13.70
N ARG A 246 -4.52 -8.14 -15.01
CA ARG A 246 -3.74 -7.10 -15.71
C ARG A 246 -4.02 -5.71 -15.15
N ARG A 247 -5.30 -5.38 -14.89
CA ARG A 247 -5.70 -4.13 -14.23
C ARG A 247 -5.12 -4.02 -12.82
N CYS A 248 -5.20 -5.07 -12.03
CA CYS A 248 -4.57 -5.10 -10.70
C CYS A 248 -3.07 -4.80 -10.74
N VAL A 249 -2.32 -5.44 -11.65
CA VAL A 249 -0.86 -5.25 -11.77
C VAL A 249 -0.52 -3.82 -12.17
N MET A 250 -1.26 -3.28 -13.14
CA MET A 250 -1.08 -1.89 -13.58
C MET A 250 -1.30 -0.89 -12.44
N MET A 251 -2.29 -1.11 -11.58
CA MET A 251 -2.59 -0.19 -10.47
C MET A 251 -1.65 -0.36 -9.27
N SER A 252 -1.27 -1.59 -8.93
CA SER A 252 -0.44 -1.87 -7.76
C SER A 252 1.05 -1.57 -7.99
N GLY A 253 1.51 -1.61 -9.25
CA GLY A 253 2.93 -1.55 -9.59
C GLY A 253 3.73 -2.79 -9.14
N ASP A 254 3.08 -3.78 -8.51
CA ASP A 254 3.72 -4.97 -7.98
C ASP A 254 2.83 -6.20 -8.23
N ARG A 255 3.29 -7.04 -9.15
CA ARG A 255 2.61 -8.29 -9.52
C ARG A 255 2.38 -9.21 -8.32
N ARG A 256 3.24 -9.18 -7.31
CA ARG A 256 3.12 -10.02 -6.12
C ARG A 256 1.87 -9.70 -5.29
N ARG A 257 1.32 -8.49 -5.38
CA ARG A 257 0.09 -8.11 -4.68
C ARG A 257 -1.16 -8.71 -5.32
N CYS A 258 -1.12 -8.96 -6.63
CA CYS A 258 -2.26 -9.40 -7.44
C CYS A 258 -2.41 -10.92 -7.53
N VAL A 259 -1.31 -11.66 -7.39
CA VAL A 259 -1.33 -13.13 -7.43
C VAL A 259 -1.57 -13.65 -6.00
N PRO A 260 -2.46 -14.64 -5.79
CA PRO A 260 -2.55 -15.33 -4.52
C PRO A 260 -1.17 -15.82 -4.10
N ALA A 261 -0.82 -15.67 -2.82
CA ALA A 261 0.28 -16.45 -2.29
C ALA A 261 -0.01 -17.92 -2.60
N ALA A 262 0.97 -18.63 -3.18
CA ALA A 262 0.84 -20.06 -3.41
C ALA A 262 0.41 -20.71 -2.10
N PRO A 263 -0.55 -21.66 -2.11
CA PRO A 263 -0.92 -22.35 -0.90
C PRO A 263 0.36 -22.90 -0.27
N SER A 264 0.65 -22.50 0.96
CA SER A 264 1.79 -23.04 1.70
C SER A 264 1.64 -24.55 1.72
N ALA A 265 2.67 -25.28 1.28
CA ALA A 265 2.65 -26.73 1.27
C ALA A 265 2.11 -27.25 2.62
N PRO A 266 1.21 -28.25 2.62
CA PRO A 266 0.64 -28.76 3.87
C PRO A 266 1.78 -29.14 4.80
N ALA A 267 1.73 -28.66 6.05
CA ALA A 267 2.74 -28.99 7.05
C ALA A 267 2.88 -30.52 7.13
N PRO A 268 4.10 -31.09 7.19
CA PRO A 268 4.28 -32.53 7.29
C PRO A 268 3.48 -33.04 8.50
N ARG A 269 2.60 -34.04 8.28
CA ARG A 269 1.90 -34.70 9.39
C ARG A 269 2.97 -35.29 10.30
N ARG A 270 3.02 -34.82 11.55
CA ARG A 270 3.78 -35.51 12.60
C ARG A 270 3.02 -36.81 12.88
N THR A 271 3.55 -37.92 12.38
CA THR A 271 3.14 -39.28 12.74
C THR A 271 3.77 -39.68 14.05
#